data_AF-A0A1S2E349-F1
#
_entry.id   AF-A0A1S2E349-F1
#
_cell.length_a   1.000
_cell.length_b   1.000
_cell.length_c   1.000
_cell.angle_alpha   90.00
_cell.angle_beta   90.00
_cell.angle_gamma   90.00
#
_symmetry.space_group_name_H-M   'P 1'
#
loop_
_entity.id
_entity.type
_entity.pdbx_description
1 polymer ?
#
loop_
_entity_poly.entity_id
_entity_poly.type
_entity_poly.pdbx_seq_one_letter_code
_entity_poly.pdbx_strand_id
1 'polypeptide(L)'
;MGMNASATKLATLVLPIVVFATAVSVATAQTAAPGNVVKRQDGMKAMANAAKIINSMFKDTSPYDAKAFKAAAETIRAHSGDSLSALFDGSANTAGSKASASIETDRQQFDKLADDLGIYASALSIAADRNPDTLGPGTRMKGGEAMMGGPLAKKMDAAREAESMPAEHAFHLMLQTCTSCHAKFRIEGK
;
A
#
# COMPACT_ATOMS: atom_id res chain seq x y z
N MET A 1 11.87 -100.57 -38.44
CA MET A 1 11.18 -99.32 -38.79
C MET A 1 11.40 -98.36 -37.63
N GLY A 2 12.43 -97.53 -37.71
CA GLY A 2 12.87 -96.65 -36.61
C GLY A 2 12.17 -95.30 -36.68
N MET A 3 11.69 -94.81 -35.53
CA MET A 3 11.16 -93.46 -35.37
C MET A 3 12.21 -92.61 -34.66
N ASN A 4 12.77 -91.65 -35.37
CA ASN A 4 13.68 -90.62 -34.86
C ASN A 4 12.98 -89.27 -34.80
N ALA A 5 13.20 -88.58 -33.67
CA ALA A 5 13.37 -87.13 -33.49
C ALA A 5 12.19 -86.19 -33.86
N SER A 6 12.03 -85.00 -33.28
CA SER A 6 12.93 -84.17 -32.47
C SER A 6 12.11 -83.14 -31.68
N ALA A 7 12.59 -82.81 -30.49
CA ALA A 7 11.99 -81.81 -29.60
C ALA A 7 12.25 -80.37 -30.08
N THR A 8 11.21 -79.55 -30.14
CA THR A 8 11.32 -78.12 -30.42
C THR A 8 11.38 -77.34 -29.10
N LYS A 9 12.51 -76.68 -28.82
CA LYS A 9 12.70 -75.81 -27.65
C LYS A 9 11.98 -74.48 -27.88
N LEU A 10 11.04 -74.11 -27.01
CA LEU A 10 10.46 -72.76 -26.97
C LEU A 10 11.44 -71.80 -26.29
N ALA A 11 11.93 -70.82 -27.04
CA ALA A 11 12.74 -69.72 -26.55
C ALA A 11 11.87 -68.73 -25.74
N THR A 12 12.19 -68.55 -24.47
CA THR A 12 11.52 -67.61 -23.57
C THR A 12 12.10 -66.21 -23.79
N LEU A 13 11.29 -65.27 -24.30
CA LEU A 13 11.68 -63.88 -24.48
C LEU A 13 11.42 -63.11 -23.16
N VAL A 14 12.48 -62.65 -22.48
CA VAL A 14 12.37 -61.85 -21.26
C VAL A 14 12.39 -60.36 -21.65
N LEU A 15 11.29 -59.65 -21.38
CA LEU A 15 11.12 -58.23 -21.65
C LEU A 15 11.64 -57.42 -20.44
N PRO A 16 12.50 -56.39 -20.61
CA PRO A 16 12.95 -55.58 -19.48
C PRO A 16 11.86 -54.59 -19.06
N ILE A 17 11.41 -54.67 -17.81
CA ILE A 17 10.49 -53.70 -17.20
C ILE A 17 11.31 -52.46 -16.81
N VAL A 18 11.16 -51.38 -17.59
CA VAL A 18 11.73 -50.07 -17.25
C VAL A 18 10.81 -49.41 -16.22
N VAL A 19 11.26 -49.34 -14.96
CA VAL A 19 10.56 -48.61 -13.90
C VAL A 19 10.87 -47.12 -14.05
N PHE A 20 9.93 -46.37 -14.62
CA PHE A 20 9.96 -44.91 -14.61
C PHE A 20 9.60 -44.41 -13.22
N ALA A 21 10.59 -43.93 -12.45
CA ALA A 21 10.33 -43.20 -11.21
C ALA A 21 9.76 -41.82 -11.57
N THR A 22 8.47 -41.63 -11.35
CA THR A 22 7.82 -40.32 -11.50
C THR A 22 8.24 -39.42 -10.34
N ALA A 23 9.04 -38.40 -10.63
CA ALA A 23 9.33 -37.34 -9.69
C ALA A 23 8.03 -36.58 -9.41
N VAL A 24 7.50 -36.72 -8.19
CA VAL A 24 6.34 -35.95 -7.74
C VAL A 24 6.85 -34.57 -7.34
N SER A 25 6.71 -33.60 -8.23
CA SER A 25 6.96 -32.19 -7.92
C SER A 25 5.92 -31.74 -6.90
N VAL A 26 6.31 -31.60 -5.64
CA VAL A 26 5.49 -30.94 -4.62
C VAL A 26 5.51 -29.45 -4.94
N ALA A 27 4.48 -28.97 -5.64
CA ALA A 27 4.24 -27.55 -5.79
C ALA A 27 4.01 -26.97 -4.39
N THR A 28 4.94 -26.16 -3.91
CA THR A 28 4.74 -25.36 -2.71
C THR A 28 3.58 -24.43 -2.99
N ALA A 29 2.43 -24.68 -2.37
CA ALA A 29 1.34 -23.71 -2.37
C ALA A 29 1.86 -22.47 -1.65
N GLN A 30 2.27 -21.47 -2.42
CA GLN A 30 2.62 -20.15 -1.91
C GLN A 30 1.35 -19.62 -1.26
N THR A 31 1.28 -19.67 0.07
CA THR A 31 0.11 -19.20 0.83
C THR A 31 -0.15 -17.75 0.45
N ALA A 32 -1.24 -17.52 -0.29
CA ALA A 32 -1.65 -16.19 -0.69
C ALA A 32 -1.82 -15.31 0.56
N ALA A 33 -1.42 -14.05 0.46
CA ALA A 33 -1.63 -13.10 1.54
C ALA A 33 -3.14 -13.03 1.84
N PRO A 34 -3.55 -13.04 3.13
CA PRO A 34 -4.97 -12.97 3.46
C PRO A 34 -5.61 -11.70 2.87
N GLY A 35 -6.92 -11.76 2.63
CA GLY A 35 -7.63 -10.72 1.87
C GLY A 35 -7.50 -9.31 2.44
N ASN A 36 -7.27 -9.13 3.74
CA ASN A 36 -6.99 -7.83 4.35
C ASN A 36 -5.62 -7.26 3.96
N VAL A 37 -4.59 -8.10 3.83
CA VAL A 37 -3.23 -7.70 3.43
C VAL A 37 -3.23 -7.13 2.01
N VAL A 38 -3.92 -7.81 1.09
CA VAL A 38 -4.06 -7.32 -0.30
C VAL A 38 -4.82 -5.99 -0.32
N LYS A 39 -5.96 -5.90 0.38
CA LYS A 39 -6.77 -4.67 0.45
C LYS A 39 -5.98 -3.47 0.96
N ARG A 40 -5.20 -3.61 2.03
CA ARG A 40 -4.39 -2.49 2.54
C ARG A 40 -3.25 -2.12 1.60
N GLN A 41 -2.62 -3.09 0.92
CA GLN A 41 -1.58 -2.80 -0.07
C GLN A 41 -2.13 -2.03 -1.28
N ASP A 42 -3.29 -2.43 -1.78
CA ASP A 42 -3.98 -1.74 -2.88
C ASP A 42 -4.41 -0.34 -2.46
N GLY A 43 -4.97 -0.17 -1.26
CA GLY A 43 -5.31 1.14 -0.70
C GLY A 43 -4.09 2.06 -0.61
N MET A 44 -2.96 1.57 -0.07
CA MET A 44 -1.71 2.33 -0.02
C MET A 44 -1.21 2.75 -1.41
N LYS A 45 -1.34 1.88 -2.41
CA LYS A 45 -0.97 2.19 -3.80
C LYS A 45 -1.89 3.23 -4.42
N ALA A 46 -3.20 3.15 -4.17
CA ALA A 46 -4.17 4.14 -4.61
C ALA A 46 -3.86 5.52 -4.03
N MET A 47 -3.61 5.59 -2.71
CA MET A 47 -3.21 6.84 -2.04
C MET A 47 -1.89 7.40 -2.60
N ALA A 48 -0.89 6.55 -2.83
CA ALA A 48 0.38 7.00 -3.40
C ALA A 48 0.22 7.59 -4.81
N ASN A 49 -0.65 7.02 -5.64
CA ASN A 49 -0.95 7.55 -6.97
C ASN A 49 -1.71 8.88 -6.88
N ALA A 50 -2.70 8.98 -5.99
CA ALA A 50 -3.43 10.21 -5.75
C ALA A 50 -2.52 11.34 -5.25
N ALA A 51 -1.61 11.06 -4.31
CA ALA A 51 -0.64 12.03 -3.82
C ALA A 51 0.28 12.54 -4.94
N LYS A 52 0.67 11.68 -5.89
CA LYS A 52 1.46 12.10 -7.06
C LYS A 52 0.71 13.09 -7.95
N ILE A 53 -0.58 12.86 -8.20
CA ILE A 53 -1.44 13.74 -8.99
C ILE A 53 -1.52 15.13 -8.34
N ILE A 54 -1.76 15.17 -7.03
CA ILE A 54 -1.82 16.43 -6.28
C ILE A 54 -0.46 17.15 -6.33
N ASN A 55 0.63 16.40 -6.10
CA ASN A 55 1.98 16.94 -6.12
C ASN A 55 2.37 17.53 -7.49
N SER A 56 1.98 16.90 -8.60
CA SER A 56 2.32 17.42 -9.93
C SER A 56 1.62 18.74 -10.24
N MET A 57 0.42 18.97 -9.69
CA MET A 57 -0.29 20.25 -9.80
C MET A 57 0.35 21.34 -8.93
N PHE A 58 0.77 21.02 -7.70
CA PHE A 58 1.51 21.98 -6.87
C PHE A 58 2.91 22.29 -7.41
N LYS A 59 3.56 21.35 -8.10
CA LYS A 59 4.87 21.58 -8.74
C LYS A 59 4.78 22.23 -10.12
N ASP A 60 3.57 22.56 -10.58
CA ASP A 60 3.31 23.11 -11.92
C ASP A 60 3.87 22.23 -13.06
N THR A 61 4.10 20.94 -12.81
CA THR A 61 4.53 19.95 -13.81
C THR A 61 3.35 19.37 -14.59
N SER A 62 2.12 19.59 -14.11
CA SER A 62 0.86 19.33 -14.80
C SER A 62 -0.08 20.52 -14.61
N PRO A 63 -0.91 20.89 -15.60
CA PRO A 63 -1.94 21.90 -15.42
C PRO A 63 -2.86 21.55 -14.23
N TYR A 64 -3.31 22.58 -13.50
CA TYR A 64 -4.28 22.39 -12.44
C TYR A 64 -5.65 22.03 -13.04
N ASP A 65 -6.26 20.97 -12.49
CA ASP A 65 -7.63 20.57 -12.74
C ASP A 65 -8.29 20.33 -11.38
N ALA A 66 -9.22 21.20 -10.99
CA ALA A 66 -9.88 21.15 -9.69
C ALA A 66 -10.63 19.83 -9.46
N LYS A 67 -11.24 19.26 -10.51
CA LYS A 67 -11.99 18.00 -10.41
C LYS A 67 -11.03 16.83 -10.17
N ALA A 68 -9.93 16.77 -10.92
CA ALA A 68 -8.92 15.74 -10.76
C ALA A 68 -8.18 15.87 -9.41
N PHE A 69 -7.87 17.09 -8.98
CA PHE A 69 -7.30 17.36 -7.66
C PHE A 69 -8.23 16.87 -6.54
N LYS A 70 -9.51 17.25 -6.61
CA LYS A 70 -10.53 16.81 -5.65
C LYS A 70 -10.67 15.29 -5.63
N ALA A 71 -10.77 14.65 -6.79
CA ALA A 71 -10.88 13.19 -6.89
C ALA A 71 -9.67 12.48 -6.28
N ALA A 72 -8.46 13.02 -6.47
CA ALA A 72 -7.26 12.51 -5.83
C ALA A 72 -7.32 12.68 -4.30
N ALA A 73 -7.69 13.85 -3.80
CA ALA A 73 -7.85 14.10 -2.36
C ALA A 73 -8.88 13.15 -1.73
N GLU A 74 -10.02 12.96 -2.39
CA GLU A 74 -11.08 12.03 -1.95
C GLU A 74 -10.64 10.57 -1.98
N THR A 75 -9.78 10.18 -2.93
CA THR A 75 -9.17 8.84 -2.94
C THR A 75 -8.32 8.63 -1.70
N ILE A 76 -7.54 9.62 -1.27
CA ILE A 76 -6.75 9.54 -0.04
C ILE A 76 -7.68 9.44 1.17
N ARG A 77 -8.69 10.32 1.25
CA ARG A 77 -9.67 10.32 2.35
C ARG A 77 -10.39 8.99 2.51
N ALA A 78 -10.83 8.37 1.41
CA ALA A 78 -11.54 7.09 1.42
C ALA A 78 -10.68 5.92 1.95
N HIS A 79 -9.35 6.03 1.83
CA HIS A 79 -8.38 5.04 2.30
C HIS A 79 -7.65 5.46 3.60
N SER A 80 -8.22 6.40 4.35
CA SER A 80 -7.68 6.92 5.61
C SER A 80 -8.61 6.60 6.80
N GLY A 81 -8.23 7.05 8.00
CA GLY A 81 -9.00 6.91 9.24
C GLY A 81 -9.46 5.48 9.53
N ASP A 82 -10.69 5.32 10.01
CA ASP A 82 -11.30 4.03 10.32
C ASP A 82 -11.21 3.00 9.19
N SER A 83 -11.39 3.42 7.93
CA SER A 83 -11.29 2.54 6.75
C SER A 83 -9.90 1.91 6.63
N LEU A 84 -8.86 2.67 6.99
CA LEU A 84 -7.50 2.16 7.04
C LEU A 84 -7.29 1.32 8.29
N SER A 85 -7.67 1.85 9.46
CA SER A 85 -7.43 1.23 10.76
C SER A 85 -8.04 -0.17 10.88
N ALA A 86 -9.27 -0.36 10.40
CA ALA A 86 -9.95 -1.65 10.42
C ALA A 86 -9.22 -2.75 9.62
N LEU A 87 -8.41 -2.39 8.61
CA LEU A 87 -7.64 -3.36 7.83
C LEU A 87 -6.43 -3.94 8.59
N PHE A 88 -6.16 -3.42 9.78
CA PHE A 88 -5.10 -3.87 10.68
C PHE A 88 -5.63 -4.50 11.97
N ASP A 89 -6.92 -4.82 12.02
CA ASP A 89 -7.47 -5.66 13.09
C ASP A 89 -6.99 -7.12 12.91
N GLY A 90 -6.38 -7.68 13.96
CA GLY A 90 -5.74 -9.00 13.94
C GLY A 90 -4.20 -8.93 13.77
N SER A 91 -3.55 -10.09 13.63
CA SER A 91 -2.08 -10.14 13.66
C SER A 91 -1.45 -9.41 12.47
N ALA A 92 -0.67 -8.36 12.74
CA ALA A 92 0.03 -7.59 11.70
C ALA A 92 1.08 -8.44 10.94
N ASN A 93 1.57 -9.49 11.60
CA ASN A 93 2.60 -10.43 11.12
C ASN A 93 2.04 -11.59 10.28
N THR A 94 1.24 -11.27 9.27
CA THR A 94 0.82 -12.29 8.29
C THR A 94 1.83 -12.44 7.15
N ALA A 95 1.95 -13.63 6.57
CA ALA A 95 2.82 -13.85 5.41
C ALA A 95 2.50 -12.87 4.27
N GLY A 96 3.54 -12.27 3.67
CA GLY A 96 3.41 -11.24 2.63
C GLY A 96 3.10 -9.82 3.14
N SER A 97 2.92 -9.65 4.45
CA SER A 97 2.76 -8.33 5.08
C SER A 97 4.10 -7.65 5.35
N LYS A 98 4.13 -6.33 5.15
CA LYS A 98 5.19 -5.44 5.67
C LYS A 98 4.72 -4.59 6.86
N ALA A 99 3.60 -4.94 7.48
CA ALA A 99 3.12 -4.28 8.68
C ALA A 99 3.93 -4.76 9.88
N SER A 100 4.34 -3.83 10.75
CA SER A 100 5.02 -4.14 12.00
C SER A 100 4.04 -4.63 13.07
N ALA A 101 4.47 -5.57 13.91
CA ALA A 101 3.74 -5.97 15.12
C ALA A 101 3.51 -4.81 16.10
N SER A 102 4.33 -3.74 16.02
CA SER A 102 4.16 -2.54 16.86
C SER A 102 2.83 -1.82 16.66
N ILE A 103 2.10 -2.09 15.57
CA ILE A 103 0.75 -1.56 15.37
C ILE A 103 -0.20 -1.97 16.50
N GLU A 104 -0.06 -3.19 17.04
CA GLU A 104 -0.89 -3.65 18.15
C GLU A 104 -0.56 -2.90 19.45
N THR A 105 0.74 -2.74 19.75
CA THR A 105 1.19 -2.09 20.98
C THR A 105 0.99 -0.58 20.96
N ASP A 106 1.14 0.06 19.79
CA ASP A 106 1.03 1.51 19.61
C ASP A 106 -0.24 1.89 18.82
N ARG A 107 -1.33 1.13 19.01
CA ARG A 107 -2.56 1.22 18.22
C ARG A 107 -3.14 2.64 18.17
N GLN A 108 -3.20 3.34 19.30
CA GLN A 108 -3.69 4.72 19.35
C GLN A 108 -2.88 5.67 18.46
N GLN A 109 -1.57 5.48 18.37
CA GLN A 109 -0.72 6.31 17.52
C GLN A 109 -0.93 5.98 16.04
N PHE A 110 -1.11 4.69 15.71
CA PHE A 110 -1.44 4.26 14.35
C PHE A 110 -2.77 4.85 13.89
N ASP A 111 -3.83 4.71 14.71
CA ASP A 111 -5.16 5.22 14.41
C ASP A 111 -5.15 6.75 14.26
N LYS A 112 -4.46 7.47 15.16
CA LYS A 112 -4.33 8.92 15.04
C LYS A 112 -3.66 9.33 13.71
N LEU A 113 -2.61 8.64 13.28
CA LEU A 113 -1.96 8.96 12.00
C LEU A 113 -2.87 8.64 10.81
N ALA A 114 -3.68 7.58 10.90
CA ALA A 114 -4.69 7.28 9.89
C ALA A 114 -5.77 8.38 9.81
N ASP A 115 -6.24 8.87 10.96
CA ASP A 115 -7.22 9.96 11.03
C ASP A 115 -6.65 11.28 10.51
N ASP A 116 -5.44 11.66 10.96
CA ASP A 116 -4.75 12.87 10.51
C ASP A 116 -4.62 12.89 8.97
N LEU A 117 -4.35 11.73 8.34
CA LEU A 117 -4.30 11.59 6.88
C LEU A 117 -5.63 11.95 6.22
N GLY A 118 -6.74 11.46 6.78
CA GLY A 118 -8.09 11.75 6.29
C GLY A 118 -8.47 13.22 6.46
N ILE A 119 -8.06 13.85 7.56
CA ILE A 119 -8.31 15.26 7.84
C ILE A 119 -7.58 16.16 6.84
N TYR A 120 -6.28 15.94 6.61
CA TYR A 120 -5.55 16.72 5.61
C TYR A 120 -6.10 16.50 4.21
N ALA A 121 -6.46 15.26 3.85
CA ALA A 121 -7.10 14.97 2.57
C ALA A 121 -8.47 15.69 2.42
N SER A 122 -9.25 15.78 3.49
CA SER A 122 -10.50 16.54 3.51
C SER A 122 -10.25 18.05 3.27
N ALA A 123 -9.24 18.63 3.92
CA ALA A 123 -8.86 20.03 3.70
C ALA A 123 -8.45 20.29 2.24
N LEU A 124 -7.75 19.35 1.60
CA LEU A 124 -7.41 19.44 0.18
C LEU A 124 -8.65 19.37 -0.73
N SER A 125 -9.60 18.48 -0.43
CA SER A 125 -10.88 18.39 -1.16
C SER A 125 -11.65 19.72 -1.09
N ILE A 126 -11.76 20.31 0.10
CA ILE A 126 -12.39 21.61 0.32
C ILE A 126 -11.63 22.73 -0.40
N ALA A 127 -10.29 22.69 -0.42
CA ALA A 127 -9.48 23.67 -1.13
C ALA A 127 -9.77 23.64 -2.64
N ALA A 128 -9.98 22.47 -3.24
CA ALA A 128 -10.37 22.36 -4.64
C ALA A 128 -11.75 22.99 -4.91
N ASP A 129 -12.73 22.79 -4.03
CA ASP A 129 -14.04 23.43 -4.16
C ASP A 129 -13.97 24.96 -4.10
N ARG A 130 -13.05 25.50 -3.27
CA ARG A 130 -12.84 26.95 -3.13
C ARG A 130 -12.03 27.57 -4.28
N ASN A 131 -11.36 26.75 -5.09
CA ASN A 131 -10.44 27.21 -6.12
C ASN A 131 -10.73 26.48 -7.44
N PRO A 132 -11.90 26.71 -8.09
CA PRO A 132 -12.31 25.93 -9.26
C PRO A 132 -11.39 26.10 -10.48
N ASP A 133 -10.71 27.24 -10.61
CA ASP A 133 -9.97 27.59 -11.82
C ASP A 133 -8.44 27.52 -11.65
N THR A 134 -7.91 27.84 -10.48
CA THR A 134 -6.45 27.95 -10.28
C THR A 134 -6.03 27.79 -8.82
N LEU A 135 -4.84 27.22 -8.60
CA LEU A 135 -4.15 27.24 -7.30
C LEU A 135 -3.46 28.60 -7.09
N GLY A 136 -4.23 29.58 -6.62
CA GLY A 136 -3.75 30.94 -6.39
C GLY A 136 -2.75 31.08 -5.22
N PRO A 137 -2.20 32.29 -4.99
CA PRO A 137 -1.19 32.52 -3.95
C PRO A 137 -1.59 32.08 -2.54
N GLY A 138 -2.88 32.12 -2.20
CA GLY A 138 -3.41 31.67 -0.91
C GLY A 138 -3.42 30.14 -0.73
N THR A 139 -3.32 29.36 -1.80
CA THR A 139 -3.21 27.90 -1.72
C THR A 139 -1.77 27.43 -1.63
N ARG A 140 -0.80 28.30 -1.93
CA ARG A 140 0.63 27.99 -1.94
C ARG A 140 1.25 28.27 -0.58
N MET A 141 2.26 27.49 -0.21
CA MET A 141 3.07 27.82 0.95
C MET A 141 3.97 29.02 0.63
N LYS A 142 4.10 29.93 1.60
CA LYS A 142 5.01 31.06 1.46
C LYS A 142 6.44 30.61 1.72
N GLY A 143 7.37 31.04 0.88
CA GLY A 143 8.80 30.81 1.12
C GLY A 143 9.20 31.35 2.49
N GLY A 144 9.69 30.48 3.38
CA GLY A 144 10.08 30.82 4.75
C GLY A 144 9.13 30.32 5.84
N GLU A 145 7.93 29.81 5.48
CA GLU A 145 7.19 28.94 6.41
C GLU A 145 8.02 27.67 6.61
N ALA A 146 8.27 27.32 7.87
CA ALA A 146 9.16 26.22 8.21
C ALA A 146 8.62 24.90 7.66
N MET A 147 9.18 24.46 6.52
CA MET A 147 9.21 23.05 6.18
C MET A 147 9.99 22.35 7.29
N MET A 148 9.33 21.49 8.08
CA MET A 148 9.90 20.58 9.09
C MET A 148 9.81 21.04 10.57
N GLY A 149 9.00 20.35 11.36
CA GLY A 149 9.37 19.04 11.93
C GLY A 149 10.65 18.90 12.78
N GLY A 150 11.33 19.98 13.18
CA GLY A 150 12.43 19.90 14.14
C GLY A 150 11.99 19.40 15.52
N PRO A 151 12.91 19.02 16.43
CA PRO A 151 12.57 18.57 17.80
C PRO A 151 11.73 19.57 18.62
N LEU A 152 11.71 20.82 18.19
CA LEU A 152 10.98 21.94 18.79
C LEU A 152 9.75 22.38 17.98
N ALA A 153 9.45 21.71 16.86
CA ALA A 153 8.24 22.00 16.10
C ALA A 153 7.02 21.69 16.96
N LYS A 154 6.13 22.67 17.11
CA LYS A 154 4.86 22.49 17.82
C LYS A 154 4.11 21.33 17.16
N LYS A 155 3.62 20.38 17.97
CA LYS A 155 2.68 19.36 17.47
C LYS A 155 1.48 20.08 16.87
N MET A 156 1.32 19.96 15.55
CA MET A 156 0.15 20.45 14.83
C MET A 156 -1.02 19.51 15.12
N ASP A 157 -2.17 20.08 15.42
CA ASP A 157 -3.43 19.36 15.56
C ASP A 157 -4.19 19.43 14.24
N ALA A 158 -4.16 18.34 13.46
CA ALA A 158 -4.79 18.28 12.15
C ALA A 158 -6.26 18.72 12.20
N ALA A 159 -7.01 18.27 13.21
CA ALA A 159 -8.43 18.56 13.36
C ALA A 159 -8.73 20.05 13.55
N ARG A 160 -7.79 20.81 14.11
CA ARG A 160 -7.96 22.25 14.36
C ARG A 160 -7.36 23.11 13.26
N GLU A 161 -6.29 22.64 12.63
CA GLU A 161 -5.41 23.53 11.86
C GLU A 161 -5.50 23.29 10.35
N ALA A 162 -5.90 22.10 9.90
CA ALA A 162 -5.80 21.68 8.49
C ALA A 162 -6.54 22.58 7.49
N GLU A 163 -7.73 23.10 7.84
CA GLU A 163 -8.50 23.98 6.93
C GLU A 163 -8.04 25.44 6.94
N SER A 164 -7.27 25.83 7.97
CA SER A 164 -6.83 27.21 8.16
C SER A 164 -5.50 27.54 7.47
N MET A 165 -4.79 26.50 7.02
CA MET A 165 -3.50 26.63 6.34
C MET A 165 -3.66 26.62 4.81
N PRO A 166 -2.64 27.08 4.06
CA PRO A 166 -2.60 26.90 2.62
C PRO A 166 -2.74 25.42 2.24
N ALA A 167 -3.43 25.13 1.14
CA ALA A 167 -3.63 23.76 0.67
C ALA A 167 -2.31 23.01 0.45
N GLU A 168 -1.29 23.70 -0.09
CA GLU A 168 0.04 23.14 -0.24
C GLU A 168 0.67 22.76 1.10
N HIS A 169 0.41 23.51 2.18
CA HIS A 169 0.89 23.16 3.52
C HIS A 169 0.20 21.90 4.03
N ALA A 170 -1.14 21.83 3.92
CA ALA A 170 -1.89 20.64 4.29
C ALA A 170 -1.40 19.40 3.52
N PHE A 171 -1.07 19.56 2.23
CA PHE A 171 -0.49 18.49 1.41
C PHE A 171 0.86 18.02 1.94
N HIS A 172 1.76 18.92 2.33
CA HIS A 172 3.05 18.55 2.89
C HIS A 172 2.92 17.84 4.24
N LEU A 173 2.02 18.30 5.12
CA LEU A 173 1.74 17.63 6.39
C LEU A 173 1.13 16.23 6.17
N MET A 174 0.27 16.08 5.15
CA MET A 174 -0.24 14.78 4.72
C MET A 174 0.89 13.82 4.31
N LEU A 175 1.84 14.28 3.48
CA LEU A 175 3.02 13.49 3.09
C LEU A 175 3.92 13.16 4.28
N GLN A 176 4.05 14.07 5.25
CA GLN A 176 4.78 13.82 6.48
C GLN A 176 4.10 12.72 7.31
N THR A 177 2.77 12.73 7.43
CA THR A 177 1.99 11.67 8.09
C THR A 177 2.25 10.30 7.44
N CYS A 178 2.26 10.22 6.10
CA CYS A 178 2.65 9.00 5.39
C CYS A 178 4.06 8.52 5.79
N THR A 179 5.01 9.45 5.87
CA THR A 179 6.41 9.16 6.21
C THR A 179 6.56 8.69 7.67
N SER A 180 5.94 9.39 8.62
CA SER A 180 5.96 9.04 10.04
C SER A 180 5.29 7.70 10.31
N CYS A 181 4.15 7.42 9.65
CA CYS A 181 3.48 6.14 9.77
C CYS A 181 4.36 5.00 9.24
N HIS A 182 4.93 5.15 8.04
CA HIS A 182 5.83 4.14 7.48
C HIS A 182 7.08 3.91 8.32
N ALA A 183 7.70 4.98 8.84
CA ALA A 183 8.91 4.86 9.67
C ALA A 183 8.68 4.03 10.94
N LYS A 184 7.47 4.09 11.52
CA LYS A 184 7.14 3.37 12.77
C LYS A 184 6.50 2.01 12.53
N PHE A 185 5.67 1.88 11.49
CA PHE A 185 4.73 0.77 11.34
C PHE A 185 4.95 -0.08 10.10
N ARG A 186 5.90 0.27 9.21
CA ARG A 186 6.26 -0.54 8.05
C ARG A 186 7.67 -1.09 8.17
N ILE A 187 7.81 -2.42 8.16
CA ILE A 187 9.13 -3.06 8.15
C ILE A 187 9.78 -2.93 6.77
N GLU A 188 11.09 -2.68 6.76
CA GLU A 188 11.88 -2.75 5.53
C GLU A 188 12.02 -4.20 5.09
N GLY A 189 12.04 -4.44 3.77
CA GLY A 189 12.32 -5.77 3.25
C GLY A 189 13.78 -6.11 3.55
N LYS A 190 14.03 -7.32 4.07
CA LYS A 190 15.38 -7.89 4.04
C LYS A 190 15.80 -8.23 2.61
#